data_AF-A0AAV8YQ28-F1
#
_entry.id   AF-A0AAV8YQ28-F1
#
_cell.length_a   1.000
_cell.length_b   1.000
_cell.length_c   1.000
_cell.angle_alpha   90.00
_cell.angle_beta   90.00
_cell.angle_gamma   90.00
#
_symmetry.space_group_name_H-M   'P 1'
#
loop_
_entity.id
_entity.type
_entity.pdbx_description
1 polymer ?
#
loop_
_entity_poly.entity_id
_entity_poly.type
_entity_poly.pdbx_seq_one_letter_code
_entity_poly.pdbx_strand_id
1 'polypeptide(L)'
;MSGYEDDAEPSPSKNRRKGSVGVDENESMESCQMTIDNSENILKVLNKLYAEKEMCDVLLKVGNNQFAAHRLILCASSDVFQVMLMRPEWSGMA
;
A
#
# COMPACT_ATOMS: atom_id res chain seq x y z
N MET A 1 -55.52 23.42 18.50
CA MET A 1 -55.78 21.96 18.36
C MET A 1 -56.21 21.71 16.92
N SER A 2 -55.25 21.34 16.07
CA SER A 2 -55.42 20.78 14.71
C SER A 2 -53.98 20.66 14.18
N GLY A 3 -53.31 19.51 14.27
CA GLY A 3 -53.65 18.32 13.51
C GLY A 3 -52.91 18.40 12.17
N TYR A 4 -51.59 18.16 12.18
CA TYR A 4 -50.84 17.94 10.95
C TYR A 4 -50.83 16.43 10.72
N GLU A 5 -51.53 15.99 9.68
CA GLU A 5 -51.54 14.61 9.19
C GLU A 5 -50.37 14.40 8.22
N ASP A 6 -49.69 13.28 8.45
CA ASP A 6 -48.75 12.56 7.59
C ASP A 6 -49.44 12.16 6.29
N ASP A 7 -48.76 12.18 5.13
CA ASP A 7 -48.97 11.19 4.06
C ASP A 7 -48.06 11.41 2.82
N ALA A 8 -47.15 10.43 2.65
CA ALA A 8 -46.71 9.79 1.41
C ALA A 8 -46.04 10.60 0.27
N GLU A 9 -44.71 10.41 0.13
CA GLU A 9 -44.00 10.59 -1.15
C GLU A 9 -44.46 9.57 -2.21
N PRO A 10 -44.77 9.99 -3.46
CA PRO A 10 -44.87 9.07 -4.58
C PRO A 10 -43.54 9.05 -5.36
N SER A 11 -42.78 7.96 -5.24
CA SER A 11 -41.90 7.53 -6.33
C SER A 11 -42.77 6.91 -7.44
N PRO A 12 -42.62 7.30 -8.72
CA PRO A 12 -42.07 6.35 -9.71
C PRO A 12 -41.39 7.08 -10.90
N SER A 13 -40.41 6.55 -11.64
CA SER A 13 -40.54 5.48 -12.64
C SER A 13 -39.23 5.38 -13.43
N LYS A 14 -38.79 4.15 -13.71
CA LYS A 14 -37.64 3.82 -14.57
C LYS A 14 -38.02 3.96 -16.05
N ASN A 15 -37.39 4.86 -16.81
CA ASN A 15 -37.34 4.86 -18.29
C ASN A 15 -35.87 4.90 -18.75
N ARG A 16 -35.25 3.80 -19.17
CA ARG A 16 -35.30 3.17 -20.51
C ARG A 16 -34.75 4.07 -21.65
N ARG A 17 -33.45 3.83 -21.95
CA ARG A 17 -32.71 3.85 -23.24
C ARG A 17 -33.04 4.96 -24.27
N LYS A 18 -32.00 5.70 -24.69
CA LYS A 18 -31.33 5.64 -26.02
C LYS A 18 -30.83 7.01 -26.50
N GLY A 19 -29.50 7.12 -26.69
CA GLY A 19 -28.84 7.94 -27.71
C GLY A 19 -28.37 9.34 -27.30
N SER A 20 -27.06 9.60 -27.38
CA SER A 20 -26.46 10.53 -28.36
C SER A 20 -24.96 10.64 -28.16
N VAL A 21 -24.30 10.86 -29.30
CA VAL A 21 -22.86 10.88 -29.53
C VAL A 21 -22.23 12.13 -28.91
N GLY A 22 -21.20 11.93 -28.11
CA GLY A 22 -20.19 12.94 -27.79
C GLY A 22 -18.83 12.29 -27.98
N VAL A 23 -18.20 12.51 -29.14
CA VAL A 23 -16.82 12.10 -29.38
C VAL A 23 -15.96 13.16 -28.70
N ASP A 24 -15.51 12.88 -27.48
CA ASP A 24 -14.47 13.67 -26.83
C ASP A 24 -13.14 13.12 -27.35
N GLU A 25 -12.58 13.80 -28.35
CA GLU A 25 -11.25 13.55 -28.90
C GLU A 25 -10.19 13.97 -27.87
N ASN A 26 -9.99 13.13 -26.86
CA ASN A 26 -8.75 13.11 -26.11
C ASN A 26 -8.36 11.65 -25.89
N GLU A 27 -7.89 11.01 -26.96
CA GLU A 27 -7.19 9.73 -26.88
C GLU A 27 -5.86 9.96 -26.17
N SER A 28 -5.90 10.12 -24.84
CA SER A 28 -4.77 9.67 -24.04
C SER A 28 -4.74 8.17 -24.22
N MET A 29 -3.87 7.72 -25.11
CA MET A 29 -3.52 6.32 -25.34
C MET A 29 -3.03 5.77 -24.00
N GLU A 30 -3.98 5.33 -23.17
CA GLU A 30 -3.74 4.58 -21.96
C GLU A 30 -3.27 3.21 -22.43
N SER A 31 -1.98 3.15 -22.78
CA SER A 31 -1.26 1.92 -23.05
C SER A 31 -1.64 0.97 -21.93
N CYS A 32 -2.38 -0.08 -22.23
CA CYS A 32 -2.93 -1.04 -21.28
C CYS A 32 -1.79 -1.68 -20.48
N GLN A 33 -1.29 -0.98 -19.45
CA GLN A 33 -0.18 -1.43 -18.64
C GLN A 33 -0.74 -2.50 -17.71
N MET A 34 -0.67 -3.74 -18.19
CA MET A 34 -0.91 -4.93 -17.40
C MET A 34 0.11 -4.97 -16.25
N THR A 35 -0.31 -4.60 -15.04
CA THR A 35 0.47 -4.79 -13.82
C THR A 35 0.23 -6.18 -13.27
N ILE A 36 1.28 -7.00 -13.16
CA ILE A 36 1.20 -8.31 -12.52
C ILE A 36 1.51 -8.12 -11.02
N ASP A 37 0.54 -8.42 -10.17
CA ASP A 37 0.73 -8.42 -8.72
C ASP A 37 1.35 -9.76 -8.27
N ASN A 38 2.51 -9.69 -7.61
CA ASN A 38 3.22 -10.82 -7.01
C ASN A 38 3.53 -10.56 -5.51
N SER A 39 2.86 -9.58 -4.90
CA SER A 39 3.13 -9.12 -3.53
C SER A 39 3.05 -10.26 -2.50
N GLU A 40 2.03 -11.11 -2.57
CA GLU A 40 1.88 -12.25 -1.64
C GLU A 40 3.07 -13.21 -1.68
N ASN A 41 3.58 -13.52 -2.87
CA ASN A 41 4.71 -14.42 -3.02
C ASN A 41 5.99 -13.79 -2.48
N ILE A 42 6.21 -12.49 -2.74
CA ILE A 42 7.33 -11.74 -2.17
C ILE A 42 7.26 -11.75 -0.64
N LEU A 43 6.09 -11.52 -0.04
CA LEU A 43 5.93 -11.58 1.41
C LEU A 43 6.27 -12.96 1.99
N LYS A 44 5.87 -14.05 1.31
CA LYS A 44 6.23 -15.42 1.71
C LYS A 44 7.74 -15.65 1.66
N VAL A 45 8.40 -15.19 0.60
CA VAL A 45 9.86 -15.29 0.47
C VAL A 45 10.57 -14.49 1.56
N LEU A 46 10.15 -13.25 1.81
CA LEU A 46 10.73 -12.40 2.86
C LEU A 46 10.57 -13.02 4.25
N ASN A 47 9.40 -13.59 4.55
CA ASN A 47 9.15 -14.26 5.82
C ASN A 47 10.08 -15.48 6.00
N LYS A 48 10.27 -16.27 4.94
CA LYS A 48 11.21 -17.40 4.95
C LYS A 48 12.64 -16.93 5.26
N LEU A 49 13.12 -15.90 4.56
CA LEU A 49 14.46 -15.34 4.79
C LEU A 49 14.65 -14.85 6.23
N TYR A 50 13.62 -14.23 6.81
CA TYR A 50 13.65 -13.80 8.21
C TYR A 50 13.69 -14.98 9.19
N ALA A 51 12.86 -16.01 8.98
CA ALA A 51 12.83 -17.20 9.82
C ALA A 51 14.16 -17.97 9.80
N GLU A 52 14.79 -18.07 8.63
CA GLU A 52 16.06 -18.78 8.42
C GLU A 52 17.29 -17.91 8.72
N LYS A 53 17.11 -16.61 8.96
CA LYS A 53 18.18 -15.61 9.16
C LYS A 53 19.16 -15.52 7.99
N GLU A 54 18.68 -15.79 6.78
CA GLU A 54 19.49 -15.68 5.55
C GLU A 54 19.61 -14.23 5.10
N MET A 55 20.76 -13.85 4.54
CA MET A 55 21.04 -12.51 4.01
C MET A 55 20.87 -11.35 5.01
N CYS A 56 20.85 -11.64 6.31
CA CYS A 56 20.86 -10.59 7.32
C CYS A 56 22.21 -9.84 7.30
N ASP A 57 22.15 -8.53 7.15
CA ASP A 57 23.29 -7.63 7.00
C ASP A 57 23.40 -6.62 8.17
N VAL A 58 22.49 -6.71 9.15
CA VAL A 58 22.54 -5.95 10.40
C VAL A 58 22.14 -6.82 11.59
N LEU A 59 22.77 -6.57 12.73
CA LEU A 59 22.47 -7.20 14.01
C LEU A 59 22.08 -6.12 15.02
N LEU A 60 20.82 -6.09 15.42
CA LEU A 60 20.33 -5.15 16.42
C LEU A 60 20.54 -5.74 17.82
N LYS A 61 21.29 -5.04 18.67
CA LYS A 61 21.48 -5.41 20.07
C LYS A 61 20.55 -4.59 20.96
N VAL A 62 19.66 -5.27 21.68
CA VAL A 62 18.72 -4.63 22.61
C VAL A 62 18.92 -5.25 23.99
N GLY A 63 19.62 -4.52 24.86
CA GLY A 63 20.11 -5.05 26.14
C GLY A 63 21.04 -6.24 25.91
N ASN A 64 20.60 -7.42 26.33
CA ASN A 64 21.35 -8.68 26.24
C ASN A 64 20.94 -9.53 25.02
N ASN A 65 19.91 -9.12 24.28
CA ASN A 65 19.39 -9.86 23.13
C ASN A 65 19.96 -9.32 21.82
N GLN A 66 20.07 -10.20 20.83
CA GLN A 66 20.55 -9.87 19.50
C GLN A 66 19.56 -10.35 18.43
N PHE A 67 19.25 -9.48 17.49
CA PHE A 67 18.28 -9.72 16.42
C PHE A 67 18.94 -9.49 15.06
N ALA A 68 19.14 -10.57 14.31
CA ALA A 68 19.61 -10.48 12.92
C ALA A 68 18.44 -10.04 12.04
N ALA A 69 18.68 -9.05 11.19
CA ALA A 69 17.66 -8.45 10.34
C ALA A 69 18.25 -7.96 9.02
N HIS A 70 17.37 -7.50 8.13
CA HIS A 70 17.71 -6.94 6.82
C HIS A 70 17.57 -5.42 6.86
N ARG A 71 18.66 -4.70 6.61
CA ARG A 71 18.69 -3.23 6.56
C ARG A 71 17.63 -2.70 5.60
N LEU A 72 17.54 -3.28 4.40
CA LEU A 72 16.57 -2.87 3.38
C LEU A 72 15.13 -2.88 3.90
N ILE A 73 14.72 -3.96 4.57
CA ILE A 73 13.36 -4.13 5.07
C ILE A 73 13.07 -3.16 6.22
N LEU A 74 14.02 -2.97 7.13
CA LEU A 74 13.91 -2.01 8.23
C LEU A 74 13.79 -0.57 7.72
N CYS A 75 14.61 -0.20 6.73
CA CYS A 75 14.59 1.12 6.11
C CYS A 75 13.24 1.37 5.39
N ALA A 76 12.78 0.41 4.59
CA ALA A 76 11.50 0.51 3.89
C ALA A 76 10.29 0.62 4.85
N SER A 77 10.44 0.10 6.07
CA SER A 77 9.37 0.10 7.08
C SER A 77 9.46 1.27 8.09
N SER A 78 10.56 2.04 8.09
CA SER A 78 10.81 3.08 9.08
C SER A 78 11.82 4.12 8.60
N ASP A 79 11.39 5.37 8.51
CA ASP A 79 12.25 6.50 8.15
C ASP A 79 13.43 6.67 9.12
N VAL A 80 13.21 6.38 10.41
CA VAL A 80 14.29 6.46 11.42
C VAL A 80 15.38 5.44 11.11
N PHE A 81 14.99 4.19 10.82
CA PHE A 81 15.97 3.15 10.44
C PHE A 81 16.61 3.47 9.08
N GLN A 82 15.87 4.06 8.15
CA GLN A 82 16.42 4.49 6.88
C GLN A 82 17.54 5.52 7.06
N VAL A 83 17.26 6.61 7.77
CA VAL A 83 18.25 7.65 8.04
C VAL A 83 19.42 7.06 8.83
N MET A 84 19.13 6.20 9.81
CA MET A 84 20.14 5.60 10.69
C MET A 84 21.08 4.62 10.00
N LEU A 85 20.54 3.79 9.10
CA LEU A 85 21.30 2.71 8.49
C LEU A 85 21.83 3.09 7.10
N MET A 86 21.27 4.09 6.40
CA MET A 86 21.74 4.49 5.07
C MET A 86 22.75 5.63 5.07
N ARG A 87 22.84 6.43 6.15
CA ARG A 87 23.82 7.52 6.23
C ARG A 87 25.16 7.02 6.78
N PRO A 88 26.27 7.17 6.03
CA PRO A 88 27.60 6.77 6.50
C PRO A 88 28.07 7.60 7.71
N GLU A 89 27.50 8.79 7.88
CA GLU A 89 27.69 9.68 9.03
C GLU A 89 27.41 8.97 10.36
N TRP A 90 26.55 7.95 10.36
CA TRP A 90 26.12 7.24 11.57
C TRP A 90 26.72 5.83 11.66
N SER A 91 27.41 5.35 10.60
CA SER A 91 28.14 4.07 10.60
C SER A 91 29.59 4.19 11.09
N GLY A 92 30.04 5.40 11.43
CA GLY A 92 31.45 5.73 11.72
C GLY A 92 31.76 6.17 13.15
N MET A 93 30.89 5.96 14.14
CA MET A 93 31.17 6.26 15.56
C MET A 93 31.35 4.99 16.40
N ALA A 94 32.06 3.98 15.86
CA ALA A 94 32.51 2.81 16.60
C ALA A 94 34.01 2.93 16.92
#